data_AF-A0A2S1LTH5-F1
#
_entry.id   AF-A0A2S1LTH5-F1
#
_cell.length_a   1.000
_cell.length_b   1.000
_cell.length_c   1.000
_cell.angle_alpha   90.00
_cell.angle_beta   90.00
_cell.angle_gamma   90.00
#
_symmetry.space_group_name_H-M   'P 1'
#
loop_
_entity.id
_entity.type
_entity.pdbx_description
1 polymer ?
#
loop_
_entity_poly.entity_id
_entity_poly.type
_entity_poly.pdbx_seq_one_letter_code
_entity_poly.pdbx_strand_id
1 'polypeptide(L)'
;MKYYNNNEELLRFTYELKKLLSDNQMFDSDDRKSSGGFSDKTQLFILSQLRLVIQSVIGTECTTLRMDHHLKDQFGIRQFHKKMFTRFFNSIVRDMQGNNRITQAECVKLETITDCVNLIRGKL
;
A
#
# COMPACT_ATOMS: atom_id res chain seq x y z
N MET A 1 8.12 12.51 30.40
CA MET A 1 7.96 11.52 29.30
C MET A 1 6.53 11.59 28.80
N LYS A 2 6.29 12.21 27.64
CA LYS A 2 4.95 12.22 27.03
C LYS A 2 4.80 10.92 26.24
N TYR A 3 3.92 10.02 26.67
CA TYR A 3 3.49 8.89 25.86
C TYR A 3 2.75 9.47 24.65
N TYR A 4 3.39 9.48 23.48
CA TYR A 4 2.73 9.83 22.23
C TYR A 4 1.63 8.82 21.97
N ASN A 5 0.40 9.33 21.86
CA ASN A 5 -0.82 8.54 21.74
C ASN A 5 -0.91 8.00 20.30
N ASN A 6 -0.19 6.91 20.02
CA ASN A 6 -0.10 6.27 18.70
C ASN A 6 -1.46 6.05 18.02
N ASN A 7 -2.54 5.92 18.79
CA ASN A 7 -3.90 5.73 18.27
C ASN A 7 -4.48 6.99 17.59
N GLU A 8 -4.17 8.20 18.06
CA GLU A 8 -4.66 9.43 17.44
C GLU A 8 -3.94 9.74 16.13
N GLU A 9 -2.63 9.50 16.07
CA GLU A 9 -1.87 9.60 14.82
C GLU A 9 -2.35 8.56 13.81
N LEU A 10 -2.60 7.32 14.25
CA LEU A 10 -3.21 6.27 13.41
C LEU A 10 -4.60 6.67 12.87
N LEU A 11 -5.43 7.29 13.69
CA LEU A 11 -6.78 7.73 13.30
C LEU A 11 -6.71 8.90 12.32
N ARG A 12 -5.90 9.91 12.61
CA ARG A 12 -5.69 11.07 11.74
C ARG A 12 -5.10 10.64 10.39
N PHE A 13 -4.11 9.75 10.43
CA PHE A 13 -3.53 9.14 9.24
C PHE A 13 -4.54 8.36 8.42
N THR A 14 -5.38 7.53 9.07
CA THR A 14 -6.45 6.79 8.38
C THR A 14 -7.47 7.74 7.74
N TYR A 15 -7.76 8.88 8.36
CA TYR A 15 -8.70 9.88 7.86
C TYR A 15 -8.16 10.61 6.62
N GLU A 16 -6.94 11.15 6.69
CA GLU A 16 -6.27 11.80 5.56
C GLU A 16 -6.17 10.84 4.35
N LEU A 17 -5.93 9.56 4.61
CA LEU A 17 -5.89 8.54 3.55
C LEU A 17 -7.22 8.25 2.88
N LYS A 18 -8.31 8.18 3.65
CA LYS A 18 -9.64 8.00 3.07
C LYS A 18 -10.00 9.15 2.14
N LYS A 19 -9.56 10.36 2.49
CA LYS A 19 -9.74 11.56 1.66
C LYS A 19 -8.95 11.44 0.35
N LEU A 20 -7.66 11.12 0.42
CA LEU A 20 -6.80 10.94 -0.76
C LEU A 20 -7.27 9.83 -1.72
N LEU A 21 -7.84 8.75 -1.18
CA LEU A 21 -8.42 7.65 -1.97
C LEU A 21 -9.74 8.02 -2.62
N SER A 22 -10.53 8.92 -1.99
CA SER A 22 -11.79 9.42 -2.57
C SER A 22 -11.56 10.42 -3.71
N ASP A 23 -10.45 11.16 -3.66
CA ASP A 23 -10.21 12.29 -4.57
C ASP A 23 -9.47 11.88 -5.87
N ASN A 24 -8.85 10.69 -5.94
CA ASN A 24 -7.97 10.28 -7.06
C ASN A 24 -8.56 9.18 -7.97
N GLN A 25 -9.80 9.33 -8.42
CA GLN A 25 -10.33 8.56 -9.57
C GLN A 25 -9.80 9.10 -10.90
N MET A 26 -8.50 9.01 -11.13
CA MET A 26 -7.91 9.15 -12.48
C MET A 26 -6.45 8.73 -12.34
N PHE A 27 -6.00 7.71 -13.07
CA PHE A 27 -4.74 7.83 -13.80
C PHE A 27 -4.59 6.79 -14.89
N ASP A 28 -4.07 7.31 -16.00
CA ASP A 28 -3.86 6.75 -17.32
C ASP A 28 -2.74 5.69 -17.32
N SER A 29 -2.86 4.73 -18.22
CA SER A 29 -2.02 3.53 -18.30
C SER A 29 -0.97 3.67 -19.40
N ASP A 30 0.29 3.86 -19.02
CA ASP A 30 1.42 3.55 -19.90
C ASP A 30 2.60 3.10 -19.03
N ASP A 31 2.91 1.80 -19.03
CA ASP A 31 4.19 1.32 -19.55
C ASP A 31 4.26 -0.21 -19.67
N ARG A 32 5.07 -0.65 -20.63
CA ARG A 32 5.07 -1.98 -21.26
C ARG A 32 5.90 -3.06 -20.55
N LYS A 33 5.54 -4.33 -20.84
CA LYS A 33 6.29 -5.62 -20.80
C LYS A 33 6.54 -6.30 -19.43
N SER A 34 5.88 -7.43 -19.16
CA SER A 34 6.37 -8.79 -19.51
C SER A 34 5.71 -9.91 -18.68
N SER A 35 5.20 -10.91 -19.41
CA SER A 35 5.17 -12.36 -19.11
C SER A 35 4.58 -12.87 -17.78
N GLY A 36 3.36 -13.42 -17.89
CA GLY A 36 2.95 -14.64 -17.19
C GLY A 36 2.23 -14.47 -15.86
N GLY A 37 0.89 -14.61 -15.90
CA GLY A 37 0.06 -14.87 -14.73
C GLY A 37 -0.63 -13.64 -14.15
N PHE A 38 -1.96 -13.59 -14.27
CA PHE A 38 -2.84 -12.46 -13.91
C PHE A 38 -2.60 -11.18 -14.75
N SER A 39 -3.68 -10.48 -15.13
CA SER A 39 -3.57 -9.38 -16.10
C SER A 39 -2.62 -8.28 -15.62
N ASP A 40 -1.75 -7.76 -16.49
CA ASP A 40 -0.88 -6.61 -16.19
C ASP A 40 -1.66 -5.44 -15.54
N LYS A 41 -2.94 -5.31 -15.90
CA LYS A 41 -3.88 -4.33 -15.32
C LYS A 41 -4.06 -4.49 -13.80
N THR A 42 -4.12 -5.73 -13.31
CA THR A 42 -4.24 -6.02 -11.86
C THR A 42 -3.01 -5.56 -11.11
N GLN A 43 -1.81 -5.86 -11.63
CA GLN A 43 -0.57 -5.43 -11.00
C GLN A 43 -0.41 -3.91 -11.03
N LEU A 44 -0.76 -3.26 -12.15
CA LEU A 44 -0.76 -1.80 -12.27
C LEU A 44 -1.73 -1.16 -11.29
N PHE A 45 -2.93 -1.72 -11.12
CA PHE A 45 -3.89 -1.24 -10.13
C PHE A 45 -3.35 -1.37 -8.69
N ILE A 46 -2.76 -2.52 -8.33
CA ILE A 46 -2.18 -2.70 -7.01
C ILE A 46 -1.03 -1.71 -6.78
N LEU A 47 -0.17 -1.49 -7.78
CA LEU A 47 0.93 -0.54 -7.71
C LEU A 47 0.47 0.91 -7.57
N SER A 48 -0.58 1.31 -8.29
CA SER A 48 -1.15 2.66 -8.15
C SER A 48 -1.72 2.88 -6.75
N GLN A 49 -2.46 1.91 -6.21
CA GLN A 49 -2.97 1.95 -4.85
C GLN A 49 -1.84 1.97 -3.80
N LEU A 50 -0.79 1.15 -3.99
CA LEU A 50 0.38 1.15 -3.11
C LEU A 50 1.10 2.50 -3.13
N ARG A 51 1.24 3.14 -4.30
CA ARG A 51 1.84 4.47 -4.42
C ARG A 51 1.07 5.49 -3.58
N LEU A 52 -0.26 5.51 -3.64
CA LEU A 52 -1.10 6.41 -2.84
C LEU A 52 -0.92 6.18 -1.34
N VAL A 53 -0.91 4.91 -0.92
CA VAL A 53 -0.70 4.53 0.48
C VAL A 53 0.67 4.99 0.97
N ILE A 54 1.73 4.74 0.19
CA ILE A 54 3.10 5.14 0.54
C ILE A 54 3.22 6.65 0.59
N GLN A 55 2.70 7.38 -0.40
CA GLN A 55 2.67 8.84 -0.44
C GLN A 55 2.08 9.42 0.82
N SER A 56 0.96 8.85 1.26
CA SER A 56 0.36 9.32 2.49
C SER A 56 1.20 9.00 3.72
N VAL A 57 1.78 7.79 3.82
CA VAL A 57 2.69 7.42 4.93
C VAL A 57 3.84 8.40 5.05
N ILE A 58 4.51 8.70 3.94
CA ILE A 58 5.72 9.52 3.95
C ILE A 58 5.42 11.02 3.97
N GLY A 59 4.17 11.43 3.69
CA GLY A 59 3.75 12.83 3.65
C GLY A 59 4.35 13.63 2.50
N THR A 60 4.96 12.96 1.51
CA THR A 60 5.62 13.56 0.36
C THR A 60 5.26 12.81 -0.92
N GLU A 61 5.41 13.47 -2.06
CA GLU A 61 5.15 12.83 -3.34
C GLU A 61 6.17 11.70 -3.61
N CYS A 62 5.66 10.49 -3.80
CA CYS A 62 6.40 9.35 -4.30
C CYS A 62 6.24 9.36 -5.82
N THR A 63 7.22 9.90 -6.54
CA THR A 63 7.19 9.98 -8.00
C THR A 63 7.52 8.65 -8.67
N THR A 64 8.34 7.82 -8.01
CA THR A 64 8.80 6.54 -8.54
C THR A 64 8.61 5.43 -7.51
N LEU A 65 7.88 4.38 -7.90
CA LEU A 65 7.71 3.16 -7.11
C LEU A 65 8.19 1.98 -7.94
N ARG A 66 9.23 1.28 -7.46
CA ARG A 66 9.78 0.09 -8.13
C ARG A 66 9.63 -1.12 -7.23
N MET A 67 9.51 -2.30 -7.85
CA MET A 67 9.28 -3.58 -7.16
C MET A 67 10.40 -3.93 -6.17
N ASP A 68 11.63 -3.53 -6.47
CA ASP A 68 12.84 -3.74 -5.66
C ASP A 68 13.07 -2.70 -4.57
N HIS A 69 12.25 -1.64 -4.51
CA HIS A 69 12.37 -0.65 -3.44
C HIS A 69 12.07 -1.29 -2.07
N HIS A 70 12.98 -1.13 -1.12
CA HIS A 70 12.74 -1.47 0.28
C HIS A 70 11.87 -0.40 0.95
N LEU A 71 10.87 -0.87 1.69
CA LEU A 71 9.95 -0.02 2.44
C LEU A 71 10.70 0.87 3.44
N LYS A 72 11.70 0.30 4.11
CA LYS A 72 12.46 1.01 5.14
C LYS A 72 13.44 2.02 4.54
N ASP A 73 14.24 1.60 3.57
CA ASP A 73 15.42 2.35 3.16
C ASP A 73 15.07 3.46 2.17
N GLN A 74 14.10 3.24 1.28
CA GLN A 74 13.67 4.20 0.28
C GLN A 74 12.58 5.14 0.80
N PHE A 75 11.76 4.68 1.75
CA PHE A 75 10.55 5.40 2.18
C PHE A 75 10.45 5.63 3.69
N GLY A 76 11.40 5.15 4.49
CA GLY A 76 11.33 5.29 5.95
C GLY A 76 10.17 4.50 6.60
N ILE A 77 9.57 3.54 5.89
CA ILE A 77 8.40 2.78 6.34
C ILE A 77 8.84 1.70 7.34
N ARG A 78 8.81 2.07 8.62
CA ARG A 78 9.07 1.19 9.77
C ARG A 78 7.87 0.33 10.15
N GLN A 79 8.06 -0.60 11.09
CA GLN A 79 7.04 -1.55 11.53
C GLN A 79 5.70 -0.90 11.92
N PHE A 80 5.71 0.25 12.58
CA PHE A 80 4.47 0.91 13.00
C PHE A 80 3.63 1.39 11.80
N HIS A 81 4.28 1.89 10.73
CA HIS A 81 3.62 2.22 9.46
C HIS A 81 3.06 0.96 8.79
N LYS A 82 3.83 -0.14 8.78
CA LYS A 82 3.38 -1.41 8.19
C LYS A 82 2.13 -1.96 8.86
N LYS A 83 1.92 -1.75 10.17
CA LYS A 83 0.66 -2.13 10.83
C LYS A 83 -0.56 -1.43 10.22
N MET A 84 -0.39 -0.21 9.70
CA MET A 84 -1.45 0.56 9.05
C MET A 84 -1.83 -0.02 7.69
N PHE A 85 -0.88 -0.62 6.97
CA PHE A 85 -1.10 -1.25 5.66
C PHE A 85 -2.20 -2.28 5.68
N THR A 86 -2.40 -2.97 6.79
CA THR A 86 -3.48 -3.94 6.97
C THR A 86 -4.84 -3.40 6.54
N ARG A 87 -5.19 -2.17 6.92
CA ARG A 87 -6.49 -1.57 6.57
C ARG A 87 -6.57 -1.27 5.07
N PHE A 88 -5.48 -0.74 4.51
CA PHE A 88 -5.41 -0.37 3.09
C PHE A 88 -5.42 -1.60 2.20
N PHE A 89 -4.61 -2.59 2.51
CA PHE A 89 -4.50 -3.79 1.70
C PHE A 89 -5.81 -4.57 1.71
N ASN A 90 -6.51 -4.64 2.86
CA ASN A 90 -7.86 -5.21 2.91
C ASN A 90 -8.89 -4.39 2.11
N SER A 91 -8.70 -3.06 1.99
CA SER A 91 -9.54 -2.25 1.08
C SER A 91 -9.28 -2.63 -0.37
N ILE A 92 -8.01 -2.68 -0.79
CA ILE A 92 -7.62 -3.07 -2.15
C ILE A 92 -8.16 -4.46 -2.48
N VAL A 93 -7.94 -5.45 -1.60
CA VAL A 93 -8.45 -6.82 -1.78
C VAL A 93 -9.97 -6.82 -1.94
N ARG A 94 -10.72 -6.09 -1.10
CA ARG A 94 -12.19 -6.00 -1.20
C ARG A 94 -12.64 -5.31 -2.48
N ASP A 95 -11.99 -4.22 -2.87
CA ASP A 95 -12.34 -3.45 -4.07
C ASP A 95 -12.07 -4.29 -5.34
N MET A 96 -11.16 -5.26 -5.25
CA MET A 96 -10.88 -6.28 -6.26
C MET A 96 -11.67 -7.59 -6.07
N GLN A 97 -12.69 -7.60 -5.19
CA GLN A 97 -13.55 -8.75 -4.90
C GLN A 97 -12.83 -9.99 -4.31
N GLY A 98 -11.64 -9.82 -3.74
CA GLY A 98 -10.96 -10.87 -2.99
C GLY A 98 -11.62 -11.13 -1.63
N ASN A 99 -11.60 -12.39 -1.19
CA ASN A 99 -12.28 -12.84 0.02
C ASN A 99 -11.33 -13.06 1.21
N ASN A 100 -10.01 -13.04 0.98
CA ASN A 100 -9.04 -13.37 2.02
C ASN A 100 -8.56 -12.13 2.76
N ARG A 101 -8.56 -12.20 4.08
CA ARG A 101 -8.11 -11.10 4.93
C ARG A 101 -6.59 -11.10 5.06
N ILE A 102 -6.02 -9.90 5.02
CA ILE A 102 -4.62 -9.62 5.39
C ILE A 102 -4.57 -9.19 6.85
N THR A 103 -3.63 -9.75 7.59
CA THR A 103 -3.40 -9.49 9.01
C THR A 103 -2.25 -8.50 9.23
N GLN A 104 -2.23 -7.86 10.41
CA GLN A 104 -1.08 -7.01 10.80
C GLN A 104 0.23 -7.80 10.85
N ALA A 105 0.17 -9.07 11.23
CA ALA A 105 1.33 -9.96 11.30
C ALA A 105 1.95 -10.22 9.92
N GLU A 106 1.14 -10.30 8.87
CA GLU A 106 1.63 -10.39 7.49
C GLU A 106 2.25 -9.06 7.05
N CYS A 107 1.61 -7.93 7.36
CA CYS A 107 2.12 -6.62 6.95
C CYS A 107 3.46 -6.25 7.60
N VAL A 108 3.70 -6.58 8.88
CA VAL A 108 4.97 -6.21 9.55
C VAL A 108 6.18 -6.93 8.98
N LYS A 109 5.98 -8.06 8.29
CA LYS A 109 7.03 -8.86 7.63
C LYS A 109 7.43 -8.34 6.25
N LEU A 110 6.66 -7.41 5.68
CA LEU A 110 6.93 -6.89 4.34
C LEU A 110 8.22 -6.09 4.33
N GLU A 111 9.13 -6.34 3.39
CA GLU A 111 10.39 -5.60 3.28
C GLU A 111 10.45 -4.74 2.03
N THR A 112 9.86 -5.22 0.94
CA THR A 112 9.92 -4.62 -0.39
C THR A 112 8.52 -4.34 -0.96
N ILE A 113 8.46 -3.56 -2.04
CA ILE A 113 7.21 -3.38 -2.82
C ILE A 113 6.75 -4.70 -3.44
N THR A 114 7.69 -5.56 -3.86
CA THR A 114 7.38 -6.92 -4.32
C THR A 114 6.60 -7.70 -3.27
N ASP A 115 7.02 -7.66 -2.01
CA ASP A 115 6.30 -8.34 -0.93
C ASP A 115 4.88 -7.82 -0.76
N CYS A 116 4.69 -6.49 -0.85
CA CYS A 116 3.38 -5.87 -0.75
C CYS A 116 2.44 -6.35 -1.87
N VAL A 117 2.93 -6.32 -3.12
CA VAL A 117 2.16 -6.75 -4.29
C VAL A 117 1.82 -8.24 -4.17
N ASN A 118 2.79 -9.08 -3.81
CA ASN A 118 2.58 -10.52 -3.67
C ASN A 118 1.59 -10.85 -2.55
N LEU A 119 1.65 -10.14 -1.42
CA LEU A 119 0.71 -10.33 -0.33
C LEU A 119 -0.72 -9.98 -0.75
N ILE A 120 -0.93 -8.88 -1.47
CA ILE A 120 -2.25 -8.49 -1.97
C ILE A 120 -2.74 -9.51 -3.00
N ARG A 121 -1.88 -9.88 -3.96
CA ARG A 121 -2.19 -10.86 -5.01
C ARG A 121 -2.57 -12.23 -4.45
N GLY A 122 -1.89 -12.69 -3.39
CA GLY A 122 -2.21 -13.97 -2.75
C GLY A 122 -3.56 -13.99 -2.02
N LYS A 123 -4.29 -12.88 -2.00
CA LYS A 123 -5.55 -12.71 -1.27
C LYS A 123 -6.75 -12.38 -2.18
N LEU A 124 -6.46 -12.11 -3.46
CA LEU A 124 -7.44 -12.08 -4.55
C LEU A 124 -7.84 -13.51 -4.90
#